data_AF-A0A5E4L7Q7-F1
#
_entry.id   AF-A0A5E4L7Q7-F1
#
_cell.length_a   1.000
_cell.length_b   1.000
_cell.length_c   1.000
_cell.angle_alpha   90.00
_cell.angle_beta   90.00
_cell.angle_gamma   90.00
#
_symmetry.space_group_name_H-M   'P 1'
#
loop_
_entity.id
_entity.type
_entity.pdbx_description
1 polymer ?
#
loop_
_entity_poly.entity_id
_entity_poly.type
_entity_poly.pdbx_seq_one_letter_code
_entity_poly.pdbx_strand_id
1 'polypeptide(L)'
;MGLKENFGELNKKPNAIYYYIGGIVVLLIIIGLISNPTAMGQTLSGIIGLILLLVICYVCFILFGRKKQQQQQQQQQQIVVQTGDRDKKMRVCPKCGMQNDVTNKFCSDCAYEFKKPND
;
A
#
# COMPACT_ATOMS: atom_id res chain seq x y z
N MET A 1 -20.45 14.67 29.76
CA MET A 1 -19.82 15.23 28.54
C MET A 1 -18.82 14.29 27.85
N GLY A 2 -18.34 13.19 28.45
CA GLY A 2 -17.25 12.39 27.85
C GLY A 2 -17.61 11.27 26.87
N LEU A 3 -18.88 10.86 26.71
CA LEU A 3 -19.19 9.67 25.90
C LEU A 3 -18.98 9.93 24.39
N LYS A 4 -19.38 11.11 23.89
CA LYS A 4 -19.25 11.46 22.46
C LYS A 4 -17.80 11.65 22.01
N GLU A 5 -16.94 12.18 22.89
CA GLU A 5 -15.52 12.41 22.60
C GLU A 5 -14.77 11.08 22.44
N ASN A 6 -15.08 10.10 23.30
CA ASN A 6 -14.49 8.76 23.27
C ASN A 6 -14.82 7.98 21.98
N PHE A 7 -16.04 8.11 21.45
CA PHE A 7 -16.40 7.46 20.17
C PHE A 7 -15.69 8.11 18.98
N GLY A 8 -15.49 9.44 19.01
CA GLY A 8 -14.79 10.18 17.97
C GLY A 8 -13.32 9.76 17.85
N GLU A 9 -12.63 9.60 18.98
CA GLU A 9 -11.24 9.10 18.99
C GLU A 9 -11.12 7.65 18.54
N LEU A 10 -12.05 6.78 18.95
CA LEU A 10 -12.04 5.39 18.49
C LEU A 10 -12.22 5.29 16.98
N ASN A 11 -13.13 6.08 16.39
CA ASN A 11 -13.44 6.02 14.96
C ASN A 11 -12.33 6.58 14.04
N LYS A 12 -11.33 7.25 14.62
CA LYS A 12 -10.19 7.80 13.87
C LYS A 12 -9.12 6.75 13.55
N LYS A 13 -9.13 5.62 14.27
CA LYS A 13 -8.15 4.54 14.06
C LYS A 13 -8.58 3.67 12.88
N PRO A 14 -7.65 3.25 11.99
CA PRO A 14 -8.00 2.48 10.79
C PRO A 14 -8.62 1.10 11.10
N ASN A 15 -8.42 0.58 12.30
CA ASN A 15 -8.96 -0.69 12.80
C ASN A 15 -10.24 -0.53 13.66
N ALA A 16 -10.80 0.67 13.77
CA ALA A 16 -12.01 0.94 14.57
C ALA A 16 -13.19 0.04 14.19
N ILE A 17 -13.34 -0.24 12.88
CA ILE A 17 -14.44 -1.04 12.33
C ILE A 17 -14.48 -2.45 12.94
N TYR A 18 -13.32 -3.05 13.24
CA TYR A 18 -13.24 -4.39 13.81
C TYR A 18 -13.73 -4.45 15.26
N TYR A 19 -13.55 -3.37 16.03
CA TYR A 19 -14.05 -3.28 17.40
C TYR A 19 -15.58 -3.17 17.44
N TYR A 20 -16.19 -2.43 16.51
CA TYR A 20 -17.65 -2.37 16.39
C TYR A 20 -18.25 -3.71 15.98
N ILE A 21 -17.67 -4.36 14.97
CA ILE A 21 -18.12 -5.69 14.52
C ILE A 21 -17.96 -6.71 15.66
N GLY A 22 -16.81 -6.72 16.35
CA GLY A 22 -16.58 -7.59 17.49
C GLY A 22 -17.58 -7.36 18.63
N GLY A 23 -17.88 -6.11 18.95
CA GLY A 23 -18.87 -5.75 19.97
C GLY A 23 -20.29 -6.24 19.64
N ILE A 24 -20.72 -6.09 18.38
CA ILE A 24 -22.02 -6.59 17.91
C ILE A 24 -22.09 -8.11 18.00
N VAL A 25 -21.04 -8.83 17.58
CA VAL A 25 -20.99 -10.29 17.66
C VAL A 25 -21.09 -10.78 19.11
N VAL A 26 -20.35 -10.16 20.03
CA VAL A 26 -20.42 -10.49 21.47
C VAL A 26 -21.82 -10.22 22.02
N LEU A 27 -22.45 -9.10 21.66
CA LEU A 27 -23.80 -8.76 22.09
C LEU A 27 -24.82 -9.81 21.61
N LEU A 28 -24.75 -10.22 20.35
CA LEU A 28 -25.66 -11.22 19.78
C LEU A 28 -25.49 -12.60 20.44
N ILE A 29 -24.26 -12.99 20.77
CA ILE A 29 -23.98 -14.21 21.53
C ILE A 29 -24.63 -14.16 22.91
N ILE A 30 -24.49 -13.04 23.63
CA ILE A 30 -25.09 -12.86 24.95
C ILE A 30 -26.62 -12.94 24.87
N ILE A 31 -27.23 -12.27 23.89
CA ILE A 31 -28.69 -12.32 23.66
C ILE A 31 -29.14 -13.76 23.38
N GLY A 32 -28.41 -14.50 22.55
CA GLY A 32 -28.68 -15.90 22.25
C GLY A 32 -28.58 -16.83 23.49
N LEU A 33 -27.63 -16.57 24.39
CA LEU A 33 -27.47 -17.33 25.64
C LEU A 33 -28.60 -17.06 26.63
N ILE A 34 -29.11 -15.82 26.70
CA ILE A 34 -30.22 -15.46 27.61
C ILE A 34 -31.55 -16.02 27.10
N SER A 35 -31.75 -16.08 25.78
CA SER A 35 -33.03 -16.45 25.20
C SER A 35 -33.33 -17.96 25.24
N ASN A 36 -32.33 -18.83 25.42
CA ASN A 36 -32.56 -20.27 25.60
C ASN A 36 -31.51 -20.95 26.51
N PRO A 37 -31.80 -21.09 27.82
CA PRO A 37 -30.84 -21.63 28.78
C PRO A 37 -30.60 -23.14 28.64
N THR A 38 -31.51 -23.91 28.05
CA THR A 38 -31.32 -25.36 27.85
C THR A 38 -30.40 -25.70 26.68
N ALA A 39 -30.20 -24.74 25.76
CA ALA A 39 -29.24 -24.84 24.66
C ALA A 39 -27.78 -24.49 25.07
N MET A 40 -27.55 -24.01 26.30
CA MET A 40 -26.24 -23.54 26.76
C MET A 40 -25.11 -24.55 26.57
N GLY A 41 -25.36 -25.84 26.79
CA GLY A 41 -24.32 -26.88 26.69
C GLY A 41 -23.80 -27.09 25.26
N GLN A 42 -24.66 -26.97 24.25
CA GLN A 42 -24.27 -27.18 22.85
C GLN A 42 -23.80 -25.90 22.16
N THR A 43 -24.26 -24.73 22.58
CA THR A 43 -23.78 -23.45 22.03
C THR A 43 -22.38 -23.10 22.55
N LEU A 44 -22.05 -23.43 23.80
CA LEU A 44 -20.72 -23.22 24.38
C LEU A 44 -19.64 -24.03 23.64
N SER A 45 -19.89 -25.31 23.35
CA SER A 45 -18.92 -26.15 22.62
C SER A 45 -18.71 -25.67 21.19
N GLY A 46 -19.77 -25.22 20.52
CA GLY A 46 -19.70 -24.64 19.18
C GLY A 46 -18.90 -23.33 19.15
N ILE A 47 -19.12 -22.43 20.11
CA ILE A 47 -18.40 -21.16 20.20
C ILE A 47 -16.92 -21.40 20.50
N ILE A 48 -16.60 -22.28 21.45
CA ILE A 48 -15.20 -22.62 21.77
C ILE A 48 -14.51 -23.26 20.56
N GLY A 49 -15.21 -24.17 19.86
CA GLY A 49 -14.69 -24.78 18.62
C GLY A 49 -14.41 -23.76 17.53
N LEU A 50 -15.30 -22.79 17.33
CA LEU A 50 -15.14 -21.73 16.33
C LEU A 50 -14.00 -20.77 16.70
N ILE A 51 -13.88 -20.39 17.98
CA ILE A 51 -12.76 -19.57 18.47
C ILE A 51 -11.43 -20.30 18.26
N LEU A 52 -11.34 -21.59 18.62
CA LEU A 52 -10.13 -22.38 18.40
C LEU A 52 -9.80 -22.50 16.91
N LEU A 53 -10.79 -22.72 16.05
CA LEU A 53 -10.60 -22.75 14.59
C LEU A 53 -10.06 -21.41 14.07
N LEU A 54 -10.63 -20.28 14.52
CA LEU A 54 -10.17 -18.95 14.11
C LEU A 54 -8.75 -18.66 14.61
N VAL A 55 -8.40 -19.05 15.83
CA VAL A 55 -7.04 -18.92 16.38
C VAL A 55 -6.06 -19.76 15.56
N ILE A 56 -6.40 -21.01 15.23
CA ILE A 56 -5.57 -21.87 14.37
C ILE A 56 -5.39 -21.26 12.98
N CYS A 57 -6.47 -20.79 12.35
CA CYS A 57 -6.40 -20.11 11.06
C CYS A 57 -5.55 -18.84 11.11
N TYR A 58 -5.64 -18.05 12.18
CA TYR A 58 -4.83 -16.84 12.38
C TYR A 58 -3.35 -17.16 12.55
N VAL A 59 -3.00 -18.18 13.35
CA VAL A 59 -1.62 -18.65 13.51
C VAL A 59 -1.06 -19.16 12.18
N CYS A 60 -1.83 -19.97 11.44
CA CYS A 60 -1.46 -20.39 10.08
C CYS A 60 -1.23 -19.18 9.17
N PHE A 61 -2.14 -18.21 9.14
CA PHE A 61 -2.00 -17.01 8.33
C PHE A 61 -0.74 -16.20 8.69
N ILE A 62 -0.38 -16.08 9.97
CA ILE A 62 0.88 -15.40 10.38
C ILE A 62 2.10 -16.19 9.90
N LEU A 63 2.10 -17.51 10.08
CA LEU A 63 3.24 -18.35 9.70
C LEU A 63 3.45 -18.39 8.18
N PHE A 64 2.36 -18.42 7.39
CA PHE A 64 2.42 -18.50 5.93
C PHE A 64 2.45 -17.11 5.26
N GLY A 65 1.86 -16.08 5.87
CA GLY A 65 1.67 -14.74 5.30
C GLY A 65 2.94 -13.90 5.19
N ARG A 66 3.97 -14.17 6.01
CA ARG A 66 5.26 -13.44 5.93
C ARG A 66 5.96 -13.61 4.59
N LYS A 67 5.67 -14.67 3.83
CA LYS A 67 6.31 -14.92 2.54
C LYS A 67 5.77 -14.07 1.38
N LYS A 68 4.56 -13.53 1.47
CA LYS A 68 3.90 -12.88 0.31
C LYS A 68 4.10 -11.36 0.25
N GLN A 69 4.42 -10.70 1.37
CA GLN A 69 4.51 -9.24 1.44
C GLN A 69 5.83 -8.66 0.90
N GLN A 70 6.89 -9.47 0.75
CA GLN A 70 8.18 -9.00 0.22
C GLN A 70 8.22 -8.82 -1.31
N GLN A 71 7.32 -9.44 -2.08
CA GLN A 71 7.38 -9.34 -3.55
C GLN A 71 6.76 -8.07 -4.15
N GLN A 72 5.82 -7.41 -3.44
CA GLN A 72 5.12 -6.24 -4.01
C GLN A 72 5.86 -4.91 -3.84
N GLN A 73 6.84 -4.79 -2.93
CA GLN A 73 7.60 -3.54 -2.75
C GLN A 73 8.77 -3.36 -3.74
N GLN A 74 9.25 -4.41 -4.41
CA GLN A 74 10.39 -4.28 -5.34
C GLN A 74 10.02 -3.76 -6.74
N GLN A 75 8.76 -3.85 -7.18
CA GLN A 75 8.39 -3.41 -8.54
C GLN A 75 8.17 -1.89 -8.70
N GLN A 76 8.02 -1.12 -7.62
CA GLN A 76 7.77 0.33 -7.73
C GLN A 76 9.03 1.22 -7.78
N GLN A 77 10.23 0.71 -7.50
CA GLN A 77 11.45 1.53 -7.50
C GLN A 77 12.19 1.60 -8.85
N GLN A 78 11.85 0.78 -9.84
CA GLN A 78 12.60 0.72 -11.10
C GLN A 78 12.19 1.76 -12.16
N ILE A 79 11.07 2.47 -11.98
CA ILE A 79 10.53 3.40 -12.98
C ILE A 79 11.14 4.82 -12.87
N VAL A 80 11.78 5.17 -11.76
CA VAL A 80 12.29 6.54 -11.53
C VAL A 80 13.79 6.70 -11.86
N VAL A 81 14.53 5.61 -12.04
CA VAL A 81 16.01 5.66 -12.17
C VAL A 81 16.52 5.53 -13.60
N GLN A 82 15.67 5.09 -14.54
CA GLN A 82 16.11 4.70 -15.89
C GLN A 82 15.71 5.67 -17.02
N THR A 83 15.46 6.93 -16.71
CA THR A 83 15.33 7.96 -17.75
C THR A 83 16.34 9.06 -17.53
N GLY A 84 17.41 8.99 -18.32
CA GLY A 84 18.27 10.13 -18.60
C GLY A 84 19.57 10.08 -17.84
N ASP A 85 20.61 9.56 -18.50
CA ASP A 85 21.91 10.22 -18.64
C ASP A 85 23.04 9.19 -18.76
N ARG A 86 23.00 8.35 -19.80
CA ARG A 86 24.19 7.72 -20.36
C ARG A 86 23.98 7.66 -21.87
N ASP A 87 24.87 8.32 -22.62
CA ASP A 87 24.95 8.36 -24.10
C ASP A 87 24.14 9.41 -24.87
N LYS A 88 23.72 10.53 -24.27
CA LYS A 88 23.44 11.73 -25.09
C LYS A 88 24.77 12.34 -25.52
N LYS A 89 25.21 12.06 -26.74
CA LYS A 89 26.36 12.73 -27.35
C LYS A 89 26.10 14.24 -27.34
N MET A 90 27.01 15.00 -26.73
CA MET A 90 26.95 16.45 -26.68
C MET A 90 27.95 17.06 -27.66
N ARG A 91 27.63 18.23 -28.20
CA ARG A 91 28.51 19.05 -29.04
C ARG A 91 28.58 20.47 -28.52
N VAL A 92 29.71 21.12 -28.74
CA VAL A 92 29.91 22.53 -28.37
C VAL A 92 29.59 23.41 -29.57
N CYS A 93 28.82 24.48 -29.36
CA CYS A 93 28.52 25.45 -30.39
C CYS A 93 29.79 26.24 -30.78
N PRO A 94 30.17 26.32 -32.07
CA PRO A 94 31.35 27.07 -32.49
C PRO A 94 31.17 28.60 -32.42
N LYS A 95 29.93 29.10 -32.31
CA LYS A 95 29.66 30.54 -32.22
C LYS A 95 29.68 31.10 -30.80
N CYS A 96 29.07 30.40 -29.83
CA CYS A 96 28.95 30.90 -28.46
C CYS A 96 29.54 29.98 -27.38
N GLY A 97 30.05 28.80 -27.75
CA GLY A 97 30.63 27.84 -26.80
C GLY A 97 29.61 27.05 -25.97
N MET A 98 28.31 27.22 -26.18
CA MET A 98 27.30 26.47 -25.44
C MET A 98 27.28 24.99 -25.81
N GLN A 99 27.19 24.12 -24.80
CA GLN A 99 27.01 22.69 -24.97
C GLN A 99 25.55 22.37 -25.33
N ASN A 100 25.37 21.68 -26.45
CA ASN A 100 24.06 21.30 -27.00
C ASN A 100 24.05 19.80 -27.31
N ASP A 101 22.87 19.20 -27.34
CA ASP A 101 22.69 17.84 -27.82
C ASP A 101 23.06 17.75 -29.32
N VAL A 102 23.72 16.67 -29.76
CA VAL A 102 24.04 16.47 -31.18
C VAL A 102 22.79 16.40 -32.07
N THR A 103 21.63 16.09 -31.50
CA THR A 103 20.33 16.04 -32.20
C THR A 103 19.72 17.42 -32.44
N ASN A 104 20.12 18.46 -31.71
CA ASN A 104 19.55 19.80 -31.84
C ASN A 104 19.98 20.46 -33.15
N LYS A 105 19.08 20.77 -34.08
CA LYS A 105 19.42 21.45 -35.34
C LYS A 105 20.02 22.85 -35.15
N PHE A 106 19.65 23.54 -34.08
CA PHE A 106 20.09 24.89 -33.75
C PHE A 106 20.66 24.95 -32.33
N CYS A 107 21.58 25.89 -32.08
CA CYS A 107 22.08 26.17 -30.74
C CYS A 107 20.99 26.83 -29.88
N SER A 108 20.79 26.33 -28.66
CA SER A 108 19.76 26.83 -27.73
C SER A 108 19.96 28.27 -27.26
N ASP A 109 21.18 28.80 -27.38
CA ASP A 109 21.53 30.16 -26.92
C ASP A 109 21.67 31.18 -28.07
N CYS A 110 22.51 30.90 -29.07
CA CYS A 110 22.75 31.85 -30.16
C CYS A 110 22.01 31.53 -31.48
N ALA A 111 21.12 30.52 -31.50
CA ALA A 111 20.37 30.07 -32.67
C ALA A 111 21.21 29.63 -33.90
N TYR A 112 22.51 29.37 -33.71
CA TYR A 112 23.40 28.86 -34.77
C TYR A 112 22.92 27.51 -35.32
N GLU A 113 22.73 27.39 -36.63
CA GLU A 113 22.34 26.15 -37.30
C GLU A 113 23.54 25.21 -37.49
N PHE A 114 23.39 23.98 -37.02
CA PHE A 114 24.40 22.95 -37.21
C PHE A 114 24.15 22.15 -38.49
N LYS A 115 25.13 22.09 -39.38
CA LYS A 115 25.10 21.22 -40.57
C LYS A 115 25.11 19.75 -40.16
N LYS A 116 24.34 18.91 -40.86
CA LYS A 116 24.40 17.46 -40.65
C LYS A 116 25.68 16.91 -41.27
N PRO A 117 26.30 15.86 -40.70
CA PRO A 117 27.58 15.35 -41.18
C PRO A 117 27.51 14.55 -42.51
N ASN A 118 26.60 14.83 -43.44
CA ASN A 118 26.55 14.19 -44.78
C ASN A 118 25.86 15.09 -45.84
N ASP A 119 26.22 16.37 -45.91
CA ASP A 119 25.98 17.24 -47.08
C ASP A 119 27.32 17.69 -47.66
#